data_AF-A0A5K0YTX0-F1
#
_entry.id   AF-A0A5K0YTX0-F1
#
_cell.length_a   1.000
_cell.length_b   1.000
_cell.length_c   1.000
_cell.angle_alpha   90.00
_cell.angle_beta   90.00
_cell.angle_gamma   90.00
#
_symmetry.space_group_name_H-M   'P 1'
#
loop_
_entity.id
_entity.type
_entity.pdbx_description
1 polymer ?
#
loop_
_entity_poly.entity_id
_entity_poly.type
_entity_poly.pdbx_seq_one_letter_code
_entity_poly.pdbx_strand_id
1 'polypeptide(L)'
;DFDPFSLSVEGDKLRGRGTTDCLGHVALLTELMKRLAQVKPELKCTVVAVFIANEENSSILGVGVDALVTAGLLNKLKDGPL
;
A
#
# COMPACT_ATOMS: atom_id res chain seq x y z
N ASP A 1 30.11 -4.69 3.34
CA ASP A 1 29.10 -4.47 2.29
C ASP A 1 27.82 -5.22 2.58
N PHE A 2 26.68 -4.66 2.17
CA PHE A 2 25.39 -5.35 2.16
C PHE A 2 24.70 -5.04 0.84
N ASP A 3 23.96 -6.00 0.29
CA ASP A 3 23.12 -5.77 -0.88
C ASP A 3 21.78 -5.14 -0.44
N PRO A 4 21.45 -3.91 -0.89
CA PRO A 4 20.20 -3.27 -0.51
C PRO A 4 18.94 -3.97 -1.04
N PHE A 5 19.05 -4.81 -2.07
CA PHE A 5 17.90 -5.51 -2.66
C PHE A 5 17.73 -6.94 -2.16
N SER A 6 18.57 -7.36 -1.21
CA SER A 6 18.42 -8.60 -0.46
C SER A 6 17.94 -8.28 0.96
N LEU A 7 16.80 -8.84 1.36
CA LEU A 7 16.28 -8.67 2.72
C LEU A 7 17.07 -9.55 3.70
N SER A 8 17.64 -8.93 4.74
CA SER A 8 18.24 -9.64 5.87
C SER A 8 17.52 -9.34 7.19
N VAL A 9 17.66 -10.26 8.14
CA VAL A 9 17.07 -10.16 9.49
C VAL A 9 18.19 -10.22 10.52
N GLU A 10 18.24 -9.25 11.42
CA GLU A 10 19.22 -9.18 12.51
C GLU A 10 18.50 -8.84 13.82
N GLY A 11 18.30 -9.86 14.66
CA GLY A 11 17.40 -9.74 15.81
C GLY A 11 16.01 -9.31 15.35
N ASP A 12 15.53 -8.18 15.88
CA ASP A 12 14.22 -7.61 15.55
C ASP A 12 14.25 -6.63 14.36
N LYS A 13 15.39 -6.52 13.66
CA LYS A 13 15.55 -5.57 12.55
C LYS A 13 15.49 -6.28 11.21
N LEU A 14 14.65 -5.74 10.33
CA LEU A 14 14.62 -6.06 8.91
C LEU A 14 15.46 -5.03 8.15
N ARG A 15 16.45 -5.46 7.37
CA ARG A 15 17.33 -4.59 6.59
C ARG A 15 17.20 -4.88 5.10
N GLY A 16 16.79 -3.87 4.35
CA GLY A 16 16.62 -3.89 2.90
C GLY A 16 16.05 -2.55 2.43
N ARG A 17 16.30 -2.18 1.16
CA ARG A 17 15.63 -1.04 0.53
C ARG A 17 14.15 -1.39 0.40
N GLY A 18 13.28 -0.43 0.71
CA GLY A 18 11.85 -0.65 0.66
C GLY A 18 11.23 -1.16 1.95
N THR A 19 12.02 -1.70 2.90
CA THR A 19 11.47 -2.32 4.11
C THR A 19 10.55 -1.39 4.90
N THR A 20 10.96 -0.14 5.14
CA THR A 20 10.11 0.87 5.79
C THR A 20 9.40 1.80 4.82
N ASP A 21 9.93 1.95 3.61
CA ASP A 21 9.42 2.91 2.63
C ASP A 21 9.29 2.27 1.23
N CYS A 22 8.17 1.64 0.90
CA CYS A 22 7.00 1.38 1.76
C CYS A 22 6.54 -0.09 1.73
N LEU A 23 7.41 -1.01 1.25
CA LEU A 23 7.07 -2.41 1.02
C LEU A 23 6.65 -3.15 2.29
N GLY A 24 7.21 -2.84 3.46
CA GLY A 24 6.75 -3.42 4.72
C GLY A 24 5.30 -3.03 5.06
N HIS A 25 4.93 -1.77 4.84
CA HIS A 25 3.56 -1.28 5.01
C HIS A 25 2.60 -1.92 3.99
N VAL A 26 3.02 -2.04 2.73
CA VAL A 26 2.27 -2.72 1.66
C VAL A 26 2.06 -4.19 2.00
N ALA A 27 3.08 -4.89 2.50
CA ALA A 27 2.98 -6.28 2.91
C ALA A 27 1.98 -6.47 4.06
N LEU A 28 2.05 -5.62 5.09
CA LEU A 28 1.12 -5.66 6.21
C LEU A 28 -0.33 -5.41 5.78
N LEU A 29 -0.57 -4.38 4.96
CA LEU A 29 -1.90 -4.10 4.41
C LEU A 29 -2.42 -5.26 3.56
N THR A 30 -1.54 -5.89 2.77
CA THR A 30 -1.90 -7.06 1.95
C THR A 30 -2.31 -8.24 2.82
N GLU A 31 -1.57 -8.52 3.90
CA GLU A 31 -1.96 -9.56 4.87
C GLU A 31 -3.30 -9.22 5.56
N LEU A 32 -3.55 -7.97 5.93
CA LEU A 32 -4.85 -7.54 6.46
C LEU A 32 -5.99 -7.85 5.48
N MET A 33 -5.86 -7.43 4.22
CA MET A 33 -6.88 -7.66 3.18
C MET A 33 -7.10 -9.16 2.93
N LYS A 34 -6.02 -9.96 2.93
CA LYS A 34 -6.09 -11.43 2.84
C LYS A 34 -6.85 -12.02 4.02
N ARG A 35 -6.59 -11.57 5.26
CA ARG A 35 -7.32 -12.06 6.45
C ARG A 35 -8.79 -11.66 6.43
N LEU A 36 -9.12 -10.45 5.99
CA LEU A 36 -10.52 -10.03 5.78
C LEU A 36 -11.24 -10.93 4.78
N ALA A 37 -10.60 -11.29 3.67
CA ALA A 37 -11.17 -12.18 2.65
C ALA A 37 -11.34 -13.64 3.12
N GLN A 38 -10.47 -14.11 4.02
CA GLN A 38 -10.54 -15.45 4.59
C GLN A 38 -11.61 -15.56 5.68
N VAL A 39 -11.59 -14.63 6.65
CA VAL A 39 -12.48 -14.65 7.82
C VAL A 39 -13.88 -14.16 7.47
N LYS A 40 -13.99 -13.23 6.51
CA LYS A 40 -15.25 -12.59 6.08
C LYS A 40 -16.11 -12.10 7.26
N PRO A 41 -15.54 -11.32 8.21
CA PRO A 41 -16.34 -10.76 9.29
C PRO A 41 -17.39 -9.80 8.72
N GLU A 42 -18.47 -9.58 9.47
CA GLU A 42 -19.41 -8.50 9.15
C GLU A 42 -18.72 -7.15 9.39
N LEU A 43 -18.61 -6.34 8.34
CA LEU A 43 -17.93 -5.04 8.39
C LEU A 43 -18.97 -3.92 8.47
N LYS A 44 -18.72 -2.94 9.35
CA LYS A 44 -19.53 -1.72 9.46
C LYS A 44 -19.22 -0.70 8.37
N CYS A 45 -18.08 -0.85 7.69
CA CYS A 45 -17.63 0.05 6.63
C CYS A 45 -16.98 -0.75 5.50
N THR A 46 -16.88 -0.12 4.33
CA THR A 46 -16.12 -0.68 3.21
C THR A 46 -14.64 -0.33 3.38
N VAL A 47 -13.76 -1.33 3.28
CA VAL A 47 -12.31 -1.12 3.24
C VAL A 47 -11.84 -1.17 1.79
N VAL A 48 -11.18 -0.10 1.33
CA VAL A 48 -10.60 -0.02 -0.02
C VAL A 48 -9.11 0.27 0.11
N ALA A 49 -8.27 -0.61 -0.44
CA ALA A 49 -6.83 -0.42 -0.52
C ALA A 49 -6.43 -0.01 -1.95
N VAL A 50 -5.61 1.04 -2.08
CA VAL A 50 -5.09 1.54 -3.36
C VAL A 50 -3.57 1.51 -3.27
N PHE A 51 -2.92 0.76 -4.16
CA PHE A 51 -1.46 0.69 -4.25
C PHE A 51 -1.00 1.44 -5.49
N ILE A 52 -0.01 2.31 -5.32
CA ILE A 52 0.64 3.05 -6.41
C ILE A 52 2.14 2.79 -6.39
N ALA A 53 2.79 2.93 -7.55
CA ALA A 53 4.23 2.66 -7.70
C ALA A 53 5.08 3.92 -7.95
N ASN A 54 4.45 5.09 -8.05
CA ASN A 54 5.10 6.34 -8.46
C ASN A 54 5.25 7.35 -7.30
N GLU A 55 5.03 6.92 -6.06
CA GLU A 55 5.03 7.82 -4.90
C GLU A 55 6.40 8.53 -4.71
N GLU A 56 7.49 7.77 -4.86
CA GLU A 56 8.88 8.26 -4.76
C GLU A 56 9.31 9.15 -5.96
N ASN A 57 8.48 9.28 -6.99
CA ASN A 57 8.80 10.00 -8.22
C ASN A 57 7.85 11.18 -8.41
N SER A 58 8.32 12.35 -7.98
CA SER A 58 7.60 13.62 -8.12
C SER A 58 7.73 14.28 -9.50
N SER A 59 8.55 13.72 -10.41
CA SER A 59 8.84 14.35 -11.70
C SER A 59 7.91 13.89 -12.82
N ILE A 60 7.40 12.66 -12.74
CA ILE A 60 6.45 12.11 -13.72
C ILE A 60 5.04 12.28 -13.18
N LEU A 61 4.28 13.19 -13.81
CA LEU A 61 2.86 13.41 -13.53
C LEU A 61 1.99 12.46 -14.36
N GLY A 62 0.74 12.29 -13.94
CA GLY A 62 -0.22 11.41 -14.59
C GLY A 62 0.00 9.93 -14.29
N VAL A 63 0.74 9.62 -13.22
CA VAL A 63 0.98 8.24 -12.75
C VAL A 63 0.81 8.19 -11.24
N GLY A 64 -0.03 7.27 -10.76
CA GLY A 64 -0.33 7.11 -9.33
C GLY A 64 -1.69 7.70 -8.97
N VAL A 65 -1.80 8.32 -7.79
CA VAL A 65 -3.10 8.76 -7.25
C VAL A 65 -3.75 9.84 -8.11
N ASP A 66 -2.98 10.78 -8.64
CA ASP A 66 -3.45 11.86 -9.52
C ASP A 66 -4.11 11.32 -10.80
N ALA A 67 -3.53 10.29 -11.41
CA ALA A 67 -4.09 9.59 -12.57
C ALA A 67 -5.43 8.92 -12.22
N LEU A 68 -5.49 8.23 -11.07
CA LEU A 68 -6.70 7.56 -10.60
C LEU A 68 -7.83 8.56 -10.28
N VAL A 69 -7.48 9.71 -9.71
CA VAL A 69 -8.43 10.81 -9.44
C VAL A 69 -8.94 11.40 -10.74
N THR A 70 -8.06 11.68 -11.70
CA THR A 70 -8.43 12.23 -13.01
C THR A 70 -9.34 11.28 -13.79
N ALA A 71 -9.09 9.96 -13.69
CA ALA A 71 -9.94 8.93 -14.27
C ALA A 71 -11.25 8.67 -13.50
N GLY A 72 -11.47 9.34 -12.36
CA GLY A 72 -12.68 9.18 -11.55
C GLY A 72 -12.79 7.85 -10.80
N LEU A 73 -11.71 7.05 -10.74
CA LEU A 73 -11.72 5.71 -10.14
C LEU A 73 -11.85 5.73 -8.62
N LEU A 74 -11.52 6.87 -8.00
CA LEU A 74 -11.65 7.09 -6.55
C LEU A 74 -12.93 7.85 -6.17
N ASN A 75 -13.85 8.11 -7.12
CA ASN A 75 -15.06 8.90 -6.85
C ASN A 75 -15.90 8.33 -5.70
N LYS A 76 -16.04 7.01 -5.62
CA LYS A 76 -16.78 6.31 -4.55
C LYS A 76 -16.19 6.51 -3.13
N LEU A 77 -14.97 7.04 -3.03
CA LEU A 77 -14.29 7.30 -1.76
C LEU A 77 -14.46 8.76 -1.31
N LYS A 78 -14.91 9.66 -2.20
CA LYS A 78 -14.99 11.11 -1.93
C LYS A 78 -16.00 11.45 -0.84
N ASP A 79 -17.06 10.66 -0.72
CA ASP A 79 -18.15 10.92 0.21
C ASP A 79 -17.86 10.40 1.64
N GLY A 80 -16.69 9.77 1.84
CA GLY A 80 -16.25 9.28 3.15
C GLY A 80 -17.18 8.22 3.77
N PRO A 81 -16.81 7.67 4.94
CA PRO A 81 -17.77 6.92 5.74
C PRO A 81 -18.77 7.88 6.39
N LEU A 82 -20.05 7.75 6.04
CA LEU A 82 -21.19 8.15 6.89
C LEU A 82 -21.13 7.41 8.24
#